data_AF-A0A950T0N2-F1
#
_entry.id   AF-A0A950T0N2-F1
#
_cell.length_a   1.000
_cell.length_b   1.000
_cell.length_c   1.000
_cell.angle_alpha   90.00
_cell.angle_beta   90.00
_cell.angle_gamma   90.00
#
_symmetry.space_group_name_H-M   'P 1'
#
loop_
_entity.id
_entity.type
_entity.pdbx_description
1 polymer ?
#
loop_
_entity_poly.entity_id
_entity_poly.type
_entity_poly.pdbx_seq_one_letter_code
_entity_poly.pdbx_strand_id
1 'polypeptide(L)'
;LGIPLQALQWLNAREYAFHDTELSGIVENAAHAIAIDEFRVDYQATLWAPVVKSGQEVEQRWFSGAHADVGGGYPSRLISDIALRWMQRKAAAVGLAIDTSEVPEIARENWMHPPTDSYLQFLEGAYSKTHPRFYRTMQIGSGINEAIDESVVNRCRDNPAYRPLNPGFPAALIC
;
A
#
# COMPACT_ATOMS: atom_id res chain seq x y z
N LEU A 1 4.09 3.89 10.81
CA LEU A 1 2.98 4.43 11.64
C LEU A 1 2.82 5.90 11.26
N GLY A 2 1.72 6.27 10.61
CA GLY A 2 1.48 7.67 10.19
C GLY A 2 0.73 8.42 11.29
N ILE A 3 1.42 9.27 12.04
CA ILE A 3 0.78 10.22 12.96
C ILE A 3 0.60 11.53 12.20
N PRO A 4 -0.65 11.99 11.96
CA PRO A 4 -0.93 13.15 11.13
C PRO A 4 -0.93 14.43 11.97
N LEU A 5 0.24 14.96 12.32
CA LEU A 5 0.34 16.32 12.88
C LEU A 5 1.64 16.99 12.42
N GLN A 6 1.61 17.67 11.27
CA GLN A 6 2.69 18.54 10.80
C GLN A 6 3.12 19.58 11.87
N ALA A 7 2.25 19.93 12.82
CA ALA A 7 2.55 20.85 13.93
C ALA A 7 3.59 20.31 14.94
N LEU A 8 3.82 18.99 14.99
CA LEU A 8 4.77 18.33 15.89
C LEU A 8 6.01 17.78 15.16
N GLN A 9 6.12 17.94 13.84
CA GLN A 9 7.28 17.44 13.08
C GLN A 9 8.60 18.07 13.56
N TRP A 10 8.64 19.34 13.93
CA TRP A 10 9.87 20.00 14.42
C TRP A 10 10.33 19.52 15.80
N LEU A 11 9.42 18.97 16.62
CA LEU A 11 9.73 18.36 17.92
C LEU A 11 10.09 16.87 17.80
N ASN A 12 9.50 16.16 16.83
CA ASN A 12 9.65 14.70 16.68
C ASN A 12 10.65 14.26 15.59
N ALA A 13 11.09 15.15 14.70
CA ALA A 13 12.02 14.81 13.61
C ALA A 13 13.38 14.29 14.10
N ARG A 14 13.80 14.63 15.33
CA ARG A 14 15.05 14.15 15.92
C ARG A 14 14.98 12.72 16.46
N GLU A 15 13.78 12.23 16.76
CA GLU A 15 13.55 10.91 17.38
C GLU A 15 13.01 9.88 16.38
N TYR A 16 12.37 10.30 15.27
CA TYR A 16 11.68 9.42 14.32
C TYR A 16 12.14 9.56 12.86
N ALA A 17 13.25 10.25 12.59
CA ALA A 17 13.89 10.14 11.29
C ALA A 17 14.45 8.72 11.16
N PHE A 18 13.69 7.83 10.50
CA PHE A 18 14.23 6.57 10.01
C PHE A 18 15.35 6.92 9.02
N HIS A 19 16.59 6.96 9.51
CA HIS A 19 17.77 7.34 8.74
C HIS A 19 18.27 6.20 7.83
N ASP A 20 17.59 5.07 7.81
CA ASP A 20 17.92 3.96 6.92
C ASP A 20 16.64 3.26 6.44
N THR A 21 16.45 3.23 5.12
CA THR A 21 15.38 2.45 4.46
C THR A 21 15.93 1.19 3.82
N GLU A 22 17.21 0.89 4.00
CA GLU A 22 17.81 -0.39 3.68
C GLU A 22 17.41 -1.42 4.72
N LEU A 23 16.99 -2.60 4.27
CA LEU A 23 16.72 -3.71 5.17
C LEU A 23 18.02 -4.21 5.79
N SER A 24 18.01 -4.45 7.10
CA SER A 24 19.13 -5.09 7.79
C SER A 24 19.43 -6.46 7.17
N GLY A 25 20.71 -6.84 7.11
CA GLY A 25 21.13 -8.11 6.52
C GLY A 25 20.65 -9.36 7.27
N ILE A 26 20.09 -9.21 8.46
CA ILE A 26 19.46 -10.31 9.23
C ILE A 26 18.03 -10.62 8.76
N VAL A 27 17.42 -9.75 7.94
CA VAL A 27 16.06 -9.95 7.44
C VAL A 27 16.12 -10.86 6.23
N GLU A 28 15.61 -12.08 6.33
CA GLU A 28 15.59 -13.01 5.19
C GLU A 28 14.41 -12.77 4.25
N ASN A 29 13.26 -12.36 4.79
CA ASN A 29 12.03 -12.18 4.02
C ASN A 29 11.33 -10.88 4.43
N ALA A 30 10.96 -10.06 3.47
CA ALA A 30 10.26 -8.80 3.71
C ALA A 30 9.15 -8.57 2.67
N ALA A 31 7.92 -8.36 3.15
CA ALA A 31 6.73 -8.12 2.34
C ALA A 31 6.05 -6.82 2.78
N HIS A 32 5.79 -5.90 1.84
CA HIS A 32 5.17 -4.61 2.10
C HIS A 32 3.93 -4.41 1.21
N ALA A 33 2.75 -4.26 1.81
CA ALA A 33 1.53 -3.92 1.10
C ALA A 33 1.30 -2.41 1.12
N ILE A 34 1.14 -1.80 -0.06
CA ILE A 34 1.13 -0.33 -0.22
C ILE A 34 -0.16 0.11 -0.92
N ALA A 35 -0.82 1.12 -0.35
CA ALA A 35 -2.01 1.75 -0.91
C ALA A 35 -1.69 2.68 -2.10
N ILE A 36 -2.37 2.47 -3.23
CA ILE A 36 -2.31 3.34 -4.42
C ILE A 36 -3.15 4.61 -4.19
N ASP A 37 -4.35 4.46 -3.64
CA ASP A 37 -5.38 5.52 -3.55
C ASP A 37 -5.31 6.29 -2.21
N GLU A 38 -4.14 6.35 -1.58
CA GLU A 38 -3.91 7.18 -0.40
C GLU A 38 -3.27 8.51 -0.80
N PHE A 39 -4.09 9.56 -0.76
CA PHE A 39 -3.77 10.88 -1.30
C PHE A 39 -3.37 11.93 -0.25
N ARG A 40 -3.28 11.56 1.03
CA ARG A 40 -2.79 12.45 2.09
C ARG A 40 -1.27 12.37 2.14
N VAL A 41 -0.60 13.52 1.99
CA VAL A 41 0.87 13.59 1.95
C VAL A 41 1.50 13.10 3.25
N ASP A 42 0.82 13.30 4.39
CA ASP A 42 1.29 12.84 5.71
C ASP A 42 1.27 11.31 5.88
N TYR A 43 0.65 10.60 4.92
CA TYR A 43 0.57 9.13 4.87
C TYR A 43 1.38 8.58 3.69
N GLN A 44 2.41 9.30 3.24
CA GLN A 44 3.34 8.81 2.24
C GLN A 44 4.00 7.51 2.74
N ALA A 45 4.00 6.50 1.88
CA ALA A 45 4.66 5.24 2.18
C ALA A 45 6.19 5.43 2.13
N THR A 46 6.88 4.92 3.14
CA THR A 46 8.34 4.79 3.13
C THR A 46 8.69 3.51 2.38
N LEU A 47 9.10 3.63 1.12
CA LEU A 47 9.57 2.50 0.32
C LEU A 47 10.95 2.06 0.78
N TRP A 48 11.24 0.77 0.69
CA TRP A 48 12.60 0.26 0.93
C TRP A 48 13.55 0.71 -0.17
N ALA A 49 14.75 1.13 0.23
CA ALA A 49 15.82 1.51 -0.70
C ALA A 49 16.18 0.33 -1.60
N PRO A 50 16.55 0.53 -2.88
CA PRO A 50 16.67 -0.52 -3.89
C PRO A 50 17.91 -1.45 -3.72
N VAL A 51 18.16 -1.94 -2.50
CA VAL A 51 19.30 -2.77 -2.10
C VAL A 51 18.79 -4.07 -1.49
N VAL A 52 18.94 -5.17 -2.23
CA VAL A 52 18.65 -6.53 -1.74
C VAL A 52 19.98 -7.22 -1.42
N LYS A 53 20.17 -7.64 -0.17
CA LYS A 53 21.37 -8.39 0.25
C LYS A 53 21.21 -9.87 -0.12
N SER A 54 22.33 -10.59 -0.23
CA SER A 54 22.32 -12.02 -0.56
C SER A 54 21.47 -12.81 0.42
N GLY A 55 20.58 -13.68 -0.08
CA GLY A 55 19.67 -14.48 0.72
C GLY A 55 18.40 -13.74 1.19
N GLN A 56 18.19 -12.49 0.78
CA GLN A 56 16.95 -11.76 1.07
C GLN A 56 15.92 -11.91 -0.05
N GLU A 57 14.69 -12.23 0.32
CA GLU A 57 13.51 -12.15 -0.55
C GLU A 57 12.68 -10.94 -0.12
N VAL A 58 12.67 -9.91 -0.97
CA VAL A 58 11.98 -8.66 -0.68
C VAL A 58 10.93 -8.40 -1.74
N GLU A 59 9.72 -8.04 -1.32
CA GLU A 59 8.65 -7.64 -2.23
C GLU A 59 7.83 -6.48 -1.67
N GLN A 60 7.60 -5.49 -2.52
CA GLN A 60 6.74 -4.36 -2.25
C GLN A 60 5.57 -4.40 -3.25
N ARG A 61 4.35 -4.55 -2.76
CA ARG A 61 3.19 -4.76 -3.62
C ARG A 61 2.16 -3.66 -3.46
N TRP A 62 1.75 -3.11 -4.58
CA TRP A 62 0.80 -2.03 -4.70
C TRP A 62 -0.63 -2.57 -4.85
N PHE A 63 -1.51 -2.12 -3.95
CA PHE A 63 -2.92 -2.47 -3.90
C PHE A 63 -3.78 -1.22 -4.09
N SER A 64 -4.91 -1.39 -4.75
CA SER A 64 -5.92 -0.36 -4.89
C SER A 64 -6.64 -0.14 -3.55
N GLY A 65 -7.02 1.09 -3.22
CA GLY A 65 -7.57 1.47 -1.92
C GLY A 65 -6.71 2.52 -1.20
N ALA A 66 -7.30 3.19 -0.19
CA ALA A 66 -6.61 4.07 0.73
C ALA A 66 -5.90 3.29 1.85
N HIS A 67 -5.25 3.99 2.80
CA HIS A 67 -4.40 3.37 3.83
C HIS A 67 -5.08 2.19 4.57
N ALA A 68 -6.29 2.38 5.10
CA ALA A 68 -7.02 1.33 5.82
C ALA A 68 -7.82 0.38 4.90
N ASP A 69 -7.97 0.70 3.61
CA ASP A 69 -8.46 -0.30 2.63
C ASP A 69 -7.39 -1.35 2.36
N VAL A 70 -6.10 -1.05 2.56
CA VAL A 70 -5.00 -2.02 2.42
C VAL A 70 -4.59 -2.60 3.78
N GLY A 71 -4.46 -1.76 4.80
CA GLY A 71 -4.03 -2.18 6.14
C GLY A 71 -5.14 -2.80 7.01
N GLY A 72 -6.41 -2.67 6.60
CA GLY A 72 -7.56 -2.96 7.44
C GLY A 72 -7.87 -1.80 8.40
N GLY A 73 -9.14 -1.68 8.79
CA GLY A 73 -9.60 -0.67 9.76
C GLY A 73 -10.88 0.07 9.37
N TYR A 74 -11.33 -0.06 8.12
CA TYR A 74 -12.68 0.38 7.74
C TYR A 74 -13.73 -0.69 8.04
N PRO A 75 -15.03 -0.32 8.14
CA PRO A 75 -16.11 -1.28 8.38
C PRO A 75 -16.23 -2.35 7.29
N SER A 76 -15.96 -1.98 6.03
CA SER A 76 -15.91 -2.91 4.91
C SER A 76 -14.53 -3.56 4.83
N ARG A 77 -14.49 -4.89 4.72
CA ARG A 77 -13.26 -5.67 4.56
C ARG A 77 -12.92 -6.03 3.12
N LEU A 78 -13.80 -5.73 2.16
CA LEU A 78 -13.72 -6.26 0.80
C LEU A 78 -12.37 -5.98 0.11
N ILE A 79 -11.85 -4.75 0.24
CA ILE A 79 -10.54 -4.41 -0.32
C ILE A 79 -9.39 -4.94 0.55
N SER A 80 -9.49 -4.80 1.88
CA SER A 80 -8.41 -5.19 2.81
C SER A 80 -8.16 -6.69 2.82
N ASP A 81 -9.19 -7.49 2.55
CA ASP A 81 -9.08 -8.94 2.44
C ASP A 81 -8.15 -9.37 1.31
N ILE A 82 -8.03 -8.58 0.23
CA ILE A 82 -7.09 -8.85 -0.87
C ILE A 82 -5.65 -8.79 -0.35
N ALA A 83 -5.30 -7.69 0.32
CA ALA A 83 -3.97 -7.48 0.89
C ALA A 83 -3.68 -8.47 2.03
N LEU A 84 -4.68 -8.76 2.87
CA LEU A 84 -4.58 -9.77 3.93
C LEU A 84 -4.27 -11.16 3.35
N ARG A 85 -5.02 -11.60 2.33
CA ARG A 85 -4.78 -12.90 1.68
C ARG A 85 -3.39 -12.96 1.07
N TRP A 86 -2.92 -11.89 0.44
CA TRP A 86 -1.56 -11.82 -0.08
C TRP A 86 -0.52 -11.95 1.03
N MET A 87 -0.68 -11.23 2.14
CA MET A 87 0.23 -11.29 3.28
C MET A 87 0.24 -12.68 3.95
N GLN A 88 -0.92 -13.30 4.12
CA GLN A 88 -1.05 -14.67 4.62
C GLN A 88 -0.28 -15.67 3.75
N ARG A 89 -0.36 -15.54 2.41
CA ARG A 89 0.42 -16.36 1.47
C ARG A 89 1.91 -16.12 1.61
N LYS A 90 2.35 -14.87 1.74
CA LYS A 90 3.77 -14.54 1.97
C LYS A 90 4.30 -15.15 3.26
N ALA A 91 3.53 -15.06 4.34
CA ALA A 91 3.89 -15.63 5.64
C ALA A 91 3.90 -17.17 5.61
N ALA A 92 2.89 -17.79 5.01
CA ALA A 92 2.83 -19.26 4.89
C ALA A 92 3.97 -19.82 4.03
N ALA A 93 4.38 -19.11 2.97
CA ALA A 93 5.48 -19.53 2.09
C ALA A 93 6.84 -19.61 2.82
N VAL A 94 7.01 -18.86 3.92
CA VAL A 94 8.22 -18.88 4.75
C VAL A 94 8.05 -19.74 6.02
N GLY A 95 6.99 -20.55 6.07
CA GLY A 95 6.75 -21.52 7.15
C GLY A 95 6.05 -20.96 8.38
N LEU A 96 5.52 -19.73 8.34
CA LEU A 96 4.70 -19.23 9.45
C LEU A 96 3.38 -20.00 9.50
N ALA A 97 3.05 -20.53 10.69
CA ALA A 97 1.75 -21.16 10.92
C ALA A 97 0.65 -20.09 10.84
N ILE A 98 -0.23 -20.23 9.84
CA ILE A 98 -1.40 -19.38 9.66
C ILE A 98 -2.64 -20.22 9.90
N ASP A 99 -3.60 -19.66 10.64
CA ASP A 99 -4.93 -20.26 10.72
C ASP A 99 -5.60 -20.17 9.34
N THR A 100 -5.79 -21.34 8.72
CA THR A 100 -6.34 -21.45 7.38
C THR A 100 -7.87 -21.40 7.35
N SER A 101 -8.52 -21.43 8.52
CA SER A 101 -9.98 -21.36 8.62
C SER A 101 -10.55 -19.97 8.30
N GLU A 102 -9.72 -18.93 8.41
CA GLU A 102 -10.10 -17.52 8.24
C GLU A 102 -9.41 -16.87 7.02
N VAL A 103 -9.07 -17.65 5.99
CA VAL A 103 -8.48 -17.13 4.76
C VAL A 103 -9.57 -16.50 3.89
N PRO A 104 -9.49 -15.19 3.57
CA PRO A 104 -10.53 -14.55 2.78
C PRO A 104 -10.63 -15.14 1.37
N GLU A 105 -11.86 -15.40 0.94
CA GLU A 105 -12.14 -15.63 -0.48
C GLU A 105 -12.11 -14.28 -1.21
N ILE A 106 -11.37 -14.23 -2.33
CA ILE A 106 -11.30 -13.01 -3.15
C ILE A 106 -12.02 -13.28 -4.45
N ALA A 107 -13.07 -12.51 -4.67
CA ALA A 107 -13.93 -12.54 -5.83
C ALA A 107 -14.06 -11.14 -6.44
N ARG A 108 -14.85 -11.04 -7.51
CA ARG A 108 -15.05 -9.80 -8.25
C ARG A 108 -15.52 -8.64 -7.39
N GLU A 109 -16.32 -8.93 -6.37
CA GLU A 109 -16.83 -7.95 -5.42
C GLU A 109 -15.71 -7.23 -4.67
N ASN A 110 -14.60 -7.91 -4.35
CA ASN A 110 -13.46 -7.33 -3.65
C ASN A 110 -12.79 -6.24 -4.48
N TRP A 111 -12.37 -6.55 -5.71
CA TRP A 111 -11.70 -5.56 -6.56
C TRP A 111 -12.68 -4.57 -7.21
N MET A 112 -13.98 -4.84 -7.23
CA MET A 112 -14.98 -3.86 -7.68
C MET A 112 -15.50 -2.95 -6.56
N HIS A 113 -15.20 -3.25 -5.28
CA HIS A 113 -15.60 -2.39 -4.17
C HIS A 113 -14.95 -1.00 -4.32
N PRO A 114 -15.73 0.10 -4.20
CA PRO A 114 -15.18 1.45 -4.28
C PRO A 114 -14.15 1.70 -3.17
N PRO A 115 -12.95 2.23 -3.48
CA PRO A 115 -12.03 2.74 -2.47
C PRO A 115 -12.66 3.76 -1.54
N THR A 116 -12.25 3.74 -0.29
CA THR A 116 -12.56 4.81 0.64
C THR A 116 -11.75 6.05 0.27
N ASP A 117 -12.40 7.19 0.08
CA ASP A 117 -11.70 8.46 -0.15
C ASP A 117 -11.24 9.07 1.18
N SER A 118 -10.18 8.48 1.74
CA SER A 118 -9.60 8.90 3.03
C SER A 118 -9.20 10.37 3.04
N TYR A 119 -8.79 10.91 1.89
CA TYR A 119 -8.40 12.30 1.74
C TYR A 119 -9.57 13.28 1.95
N LEU A 120 -10.76 12.97 1.40
CA LEU A 120 -11.95 13.81 1.61
C LEU A 120 -12.59 13.61 2.98
N GLN A 121 -12.47 12.42 3.57
CA GLN A 121 -13.08 12.10 4.86
C GLN A 121 -12.23 12.55 6.06
N PHE A 122 -10.91 12.67 5.89
CA PHE A 122 -9.99 12.97 6.99
C PHE A 122 -10.23 14.36 7.58
N LEU A 123 -10.25 14.43 8.92
CA LEU A 123 -10.59 15.64 9.69
C LEU A 123 -11.89 16.29 9.20
N GLU A 124 -12.92 15.48 8.93
CA GLU A 124 -14.23 15.93 8.43
C GLU A 124 -14.11 16.80 7.17
N GLY A 125 -13.10 16.53 6.33
CA GLY A 125 -12.83 17.26 5.09
C GLY A 125 -12.10 18.59 5.25
N ALA A 126 -11.67 18.96 6.46
CA ALA A 126 -10.82 20.13 6.65
C ALA A 126 -9.46 19.98 5.95
N TYR A 127 -8.95 18.74 5.86
CA TYR A 127 -7.64 18.45 5.25
C TYR A 127 -7.54 18.87 3.78
N SER A 128 -8.54 18.52 2.98
CA SER A 128 -8.57 18.79 1.54
C SER A 128 -8.70 20.26 1.17
N LYS A 129 -8.99 21.14 2.15
CA LYS A 129 -9.08 22.59 1.94
C LYS A 129 -7.70 23.26 1.91
N THR A 130 -6.70 22.63 2.52
CA THR A 130 -5.35 23.20 2.68
C THR A 130 -4.26 22.36 2.00
N HIS A 131 -4.53 21.07 1.76
CA HIS A 131 -3.58 20.15 1.12
C HIS A 131 -4.18 19.67 -0.19
N PRO A 132 -3.46 19.74 -1.32
CA PRO A 132 -3.89 19.10 -2.56
C PRO A 132 -3.77 17.57 -2.46
N ARG A 133 -4.46 16.84 -3.36
CA ARG A 133 -4.25 15.40 -3.51
C ARG A 133 -2.79 15.11 -3.88
N PHE A 134 -2.15 14.24 -3.12
CA PHE A 134 -0.80 13.78 -3.37
C PHE A 134 -0.80 12.42 -4.07
N TYR A 135 -0.23 12.34 -5.27
CA TYR A 135 -0.06 11.09 -6.01
C TYR A 135 1.37 10.59 -5.83
N ARG A 136 1.52 9.54 -5.01
CA ARG A 136 2.81 8.90 -4.74
C ARG A 136 3.40 8.29 -6.03
N THR A 137 4.71 8.47 -6.20
CA THR A 137 5.48 7.84 -7.27
C THR A 137 5.64 6.35 -7.00
N MET A 138 5.46 5.55 -8.04
CA MET A 138 5.66 4.11 -8.06
C MET A 138 6.92 3.81 -8.88
N GLN A 139 7.84 3.02 -8.35
CA GLN A 139 9.12 2.69 -9.01
C GLN A 139 9.07 1.26 -9.57
N ILE A 140 7.94 0.92 -10.20
CA ILE A 140 7.71 -0.39 -10.79
C ILE A 140 8.78 -0.65 -11.85
N GLY A 141 9.52 -1.74 -11.68
CA GLY A 141 10.60 -2.14 -12.58
C GLY A 141 11.92 -1.38 -12.42
N SER A 142 12.03 -0.43 -11.49
CA SER A 142 13.26 0.37 -11.27
C SER A 142 13.89 0.23 -9.88
N GLY A 143 13.37 -0.66 -9.02
CA GLY A 143 13.88 -0.86 -7.65
C GLY A 143 13.71 -2.29 -7.11
N ILE A 144 13.56 -2.40 -5.77
CA ILE A 144 13.22 -3.67 -5.10
C ILE A 144 11.85 -4.11 -5.56
N ASN A 145 11.79 -5.17 -6.38
CA ASN A 145 10.65 -6.04 -6.67
C ASN A 145 9.27 -5.41 -6.40
N GLU A 146 9.06 -4.23 -6.97
CA GLU A 146 7.83 -3.47 -6.84
C GLU A 146 6.86 -4.03 -7.88
N ALA A 147 5.73 -4.55 -7.40
CA ALA A 147 4.72 -5.18 -8.23
C ALA A 147 3.35 -4.57 -7.99
N ILE A 148 2.51 -4.55 -9.01
CA ILE A 148 1.09 -4.26 -8.87
C ILE A 148 0.37 -5.58 -8.59
N ASP A 149 -0.53 -5.59 -7.60
CA ASP A 149 -1.35 -6.76 -7.37
C ASP A 149 -2.33 -7.02 -8.53
N GLU A 150 -2.58 -8.29 -8.82
CA GLU A 150 -3.51 -8.72 -9.87
C GLU A 150 -4.92 -8.13 -9.67
N SER A 151 -5.35 -7.89 -8.43
CA SER A 151 -6.64 -7.26 -8.15
C SER A 151 -6.76 -5.86 -8.76
N VAL A 152 -5.65 -5.11 -8.85
CA VAL A 152 -5.62 -3.76 -9.44
C VAL A 152 -5.78 -3.87 -10.96
N VAL A 153 -5.12 -4.85 -11.58
CA VAL A 153 -5.28 -5.16 -13.01
C VAL A 153 -6.73 -5.55 -13.31
N ASN A 154 -7.29 -6.43 -12.49
CA ASN A 154 -8.69 -6.85 -12.59
C ASN A 154 -9.65 -5.67 -12.42
N ARG A 155 -9.39 -4.75 -11.48
CA ARG A 155 -10.15 -3.52 -11.31
C ARG A 155 -10.06 -2.63 -12.55
N CYS A 156 -8.88 -2.37 -13.09
CA CYS A 156 -8.72 -1.55 -14.29
C CYS A 156 -9.47 -2.11 -15.50
N ARG A 157 -9.44 -3.44 -15.68
CA ARG A 157 -10.16 -4.17 -16.73
C ARG A 157 -11.68 -4.08 -16.54
N ASP A 158 -12.16 -4.36 -15.34
CA ASP A 158 -13.59 -4.49 -15.05
C ASP A 158 -14.27 -3.13 -14.75
N ASN A 159 -13.48 -2.09 -14.46
CA ASN A 159 -13.90 -0.71 -14.24
C ASN A 159 -13.02 0.25 -15.06
N PRO A 160 -13.43 0.61 -16.29
CA PRO A 160 -12.70 1.55 -17.14
C PRO A 160 -12.49 2.94 -16.53
N ALA A 161 -13.30 3.34 -15.54
CA ALA A 161 -13.15 4.63 -14.87
C ALA A 161 -12.03 4.64 -13.82
N TYR A 162 -11.57 3.48 -13.35
CA TYR A 162 -10.46 3.40 -12.40
C TYR A 162 -9.13 3.50 -13.15
N ARG A 163 -8.54 4.70 -13.16
CA ARG A 163 -7.26 5.01 -13.80
C ARG A 163 -6.38 5.84 -12.85
N PRO A 164 -5.57 5.18 -11.98
CA PRO A 164 -4.69 5.87 -11.06
C PRO A 164 -3.76 6.87 -11.76
N LEU A 165 -3.61 8.06 -11.19
CA LEU A 165 -2.77 9.13 -11.71
C LEU A 165 -1.34 9.13 -11.11
N ASN A 166 -1.01 8.08 -10.36
CA ASN A 166 0.27 7.89 -9.71
C ASN A 166 1.40 7.86 -10.75
N PRO A 167 2.43 8.71 -10.61
CA PRO A 167 3.60 8.64 -11.49
C PRO A 167 4.22 7.25 -11.45
N GLY A 168 4.46 6.64 -12.61
CA GLY A 168 4.99 5.27 -12.71
C GLY A 168 3.92 4.16 -12.71
N PHE A 169 2.62 4.49 -12.56
CA PHE A 169 1.56 3.53 -12.82
C PHE A 169 1.55 3.12 -14.30
N PRO A 170 1.55 1.82 -14.65
CA PRO A 170 1.70 1.38 -16.03
C PRO A 170 0.50 1.77 -16.89
N ALA A 171 0.73 2.63 -17.88
CA ALA A 171 -0.29 3.02 -18.85
C ALA A 171 -0.82 1.83 -19.69
N ALA A 172 -0.08 0.74 -19.80
CA ALA A 172 -0.55 -0.46 -20.50
C ALA A 172 -1.69 -1.19 -19.76
N LEU A 173 -1.84 -0.98 -18.45
CA LEU A 173 -2.95 -1.54 -17.66
C LEU A 173 -4.25 -0.72 -17.81
N ILE A 174 -4.20 0.37 -18.57
CA ILE A 174 -5.29 1.33 -18.81
C ILE A 174 -6.00 1.04 -20.15
N CYS A 175 -5.37 0.27 -21.05
CA CYS A 175 -5.82 -0.01 -22.42
C CYS A 175 -6.52 -1.37 -22.54
#